data_AF-A0A9P7ABF8-F1
#
_entry.id   AF-A0A9P7ABF8-F1
#
_cell.length_a   1.000
_cell.length_b   1.000
_cell.length_c   1.000
_cell.angle_alpha   90.00
_cell.angle_beta   90.00
_cell.angle_gamma   90.00
#
_symmetry.space_group_name_H-M   'P 1'
#
loop_
_entity.id
_entity.type
_entity.pdbx_description
1 polymer ?
#
loop_
_entity_poly.entity_id
_entity_poly.type
_entity_poly.pdbx_seq_one_letter_code
_entity_poly.pdbx_strand_id
1 'polypeptide(L)'
;MSVLQVYSSLSSSSPRATISRTLQSIASAPPINPPSCKALIQLIIDDLQAVIIDGSPSRLIRDDALSALSAVKGLGRIPHGAQVLASIANLKCLMTLAIKLETAPDASNEALKCVANTLLLSEPARTTLLSQDIDGGNICIELLQVRKSATPENTFLFSRILFLCTASPHQSASFIQSIVETKRTHFPGNGTIIDVIALKLDDLIASMQAGIKMSRDAMTDLLKLTFNLLVHYPKLVPSELKYPALAGSPDDQKVMGDFWNSRLDGILPSLVRAFQTVPLSSPNPLTSPLTHIIHSLITIPVDSSSRAIWFGTLPHSRPTTPQLNSSEPTTSSLTGSSHDDQSTPKEHIERAISSVIPAGRRSFHHSPLPDSPSTADCASRAYELLDTTLAHFLPGDIDSDDPAVRDLCKIDGDTSLDEIVCPLVLLITRLCLGDDDAKTRIRQWLVPEDLDRTHPLEKRADLLGRCLRLLATVYHSRLKDSMGEMLYAMCDSNATTLAGYFGYGNVAGFLFHKGVVSAPPVSATSGAPPTTASGLPINPITGTVEHPSENIDMTDEEKEHEAEKLFVLFDRLEKTGALPPSQNPYRKAFQEGKMG
;
A
#
# COMPACT_ATOMS: atom_id res chain seq x y z
N MET A 1 35.25 26.62 -31.12
CA MET A 1 33.89 27.19 -31.26
C MET A 1 33.05 26.69 -30.10
N SER A 2 32.18 27.52 -29.55
CA SER A 2 31.20 27.05 -28.57
C SER A 2 30.20 26.10 -29.23
N VAL A 3 29.60 25.20 -28.45
CA VAL A 3 28.60 24.25 -28.95
C VAL A 3 27.44 24.97 -29.67
N LEU A 4 27.03 26.12 -29.14
CA LEU A 4 26.04 27.00 -29.76
C LEU A 4 26.48 27.48 -31.16
N GLN A 5 27.72 27.97 -31.30
CA GLN A 5 28.25 28.41 -32.59
C GLN A 5 28.31 27.28 -33.62
N VAL A 6 28.70 26.08 -33.19
CA VAL A 6 28.73 24.89 -34.05
C VAL A 6 27.33 24.59 -34.57
N TYR A 7 26.33 24.53 -33.69
CA TYR A 7 24.95 24.26 -34.09
C TYR A 7 24.36 25.37 -34.97
N SER A 8 24.57 26.65 -34.63
CA SER A 8 24.08 27.78 -35.41
C SER A 8 24.66 27.85 -36.83
N SER A 9 25.87 27.31 -37.05
CA SER A 9 26.52 27.25 -38.36
C SER A 9 25.95 26.19 -39.31
N LEU A 10 25.13 25.27 -38.80
CA LEU A 10 24.47 24.25 -39.61
C LEU A 10 23.41 24.88 -40.51
N SER A 11 23.18 24.24 -41.65
CA SER A 11 22.17 24.62 -42.65
C SER A 11 21.48 23.37 -43.21
N SER A 12 20.43 23.57 -44.00
CA SER A 12 19.77 22.48 -44.75
C SER A 12 20.73 21.72 -45.67
N SER A 13 21.80 22.38 -46.15
CA SER A 13 22.84 21.77 -46.99
C SER A 13 23.96 21.07 -46.22
N SER A 14 23.98 21.14 -44.89
CA SER A 14 24.99 20.45 -44.08
C SER A 14 24.84 18.92 -44.15
N PRO A 15 25.96 18.15 -44.17
CA PRO A 15 25.90 16.70 -44.17
C PRO A 15 25.15 16.16 -42.94
N ARG A 16 24.23 15.20 -43.14
CA ARG A 16 23.42 14.63 -42.05
C ARG A 16 24.26 13.99 -40.93
N ALA A 17 25.39 13.37 -41.29
CA ALA A 17 26.35 12.84 -40.32
C ALA A 17 26.93 13.92 -39.39
N THR A 18 27.16 15.14 -39.90
CA THR A 18 27.65 16.27 -39.11
C THR A 18 26.57 16.77 -38.15
N ILE A 19 25.31 16.81 -38.58
CA ILE A 19 24.18 17.24 -37.74
C ILE A 19 23.95 16.23 -36.61
N SER A 20 23.86 14.94 -36.94
CA SER A 20 23.70 13.88 -35.95
C SER A 20 24.83 13.89 -34.91
N ARG A 21 26.10 14.01 -35.34
CA ARG A 21 27.25 14.12 -34.43
C ARG A 21 27.17 15.37 -33.55
N THR A 22 26.72 16.49 -34.09
CA THR A 22 26.57 17.74 -33.34
C THR A 22 25.49 17.60 -32.26
N LEU A 23 24.32 17.07 -32.62
CA LEU A 23 23.21 16.82 -31.68
C LEU A 23 23.61 15.82 -30.58
N GLN A 24 24.31 14.75 -30.94
CA GLN A 24 24.84 13.78 -29.96
C GLN A 24 25.86 14.42 -29.02
N SER A 25 26.74 15.28 -29.54
CA SER A 25 27.68 16.05 -28.73
C SER A 25 26.97 17.01 -27.78
N ILE A 26 25.83 17.60 -28.18
CA ILE A 26 25.02 18.46 -27.31
C ILE A 26 24.37 17.64 -26.20
N ALA A 27 23.75 16.50 -26.54
CA ALA A 27 23.06 15.64 -25.58
C ALA A 27 23.97 15.08 -24.48
N SER A 28 25.27 14.92 -24.79
CA SER A 28 26.31 14.39 -23.89
C SER A 28 27.23 15.47 -23.30
N ALA A 29 27.02 16.75 -23.62
CA ALA A 29 27.90 17.83 -23.18
C ALA A 29 27.79 18.06 -21.65
N PRO A 30 28.89 18.43 -20.98
CA PRO A 30 28.84 18.94 -19.61
C PRO A 30 28.04 20.25 -19.53
N PRO A 31 27.63 20.68 -18.33
CA PRO A 31 26.84 21.91 -18.14
C PRO A 31 27.45 23.12 -18.87
N ILE A 32 26.69 23.65 -19.82
CA ILE A 32 27.08 24.82 -20.61
C ILE A 32 26.71 26.09 -19.82
N ASN A 33 27.40 27.20 -20.09
CA ASN A 33 27.05 28.50 -19.51
C ASN A 33 25.56 28.83 -19.74
N PRO A 34 24.84 29.38 -18.73
CA PRO A 34 23.38 29.54 -18.80
C PRO A 34 22.86 30.27 -20.03
N PRO A 35 23.44 31.40 -20.50
CA PRO A 35 22.95 32.10 -21.68
C PRO A 35 23.00 31.26 -22.96
N SER A 36 24.10 30.53 -23.18
CA SER A 36 24.24 29.69 -24.36
C SER A 36 23.38 28.44 -24.29
N CYS A 37 23.14 27.89 -23.09
CA CYS A 37 22.18 26.81 -22.89
C CYS A 37 20.76 27.26 -23.27
N LYS A 38 20.30 28.41 -22.76
CA LYS A 38 18.98 28.97 -23.07
C LYS A 38 18.79 29.21 -24.56
N ALA A 39 19.77 29.86 -25.21
CA ALA A 39 19.73 30.13 -26.64
C ALA A 39 19.74 28.84 -27.49
N LEU A 40 20.54 27.85 -27.08
CA LEU A 40 20.62 26.58 -27.81
C LEU A 40 19.34 25.77 -27.71
N ILE A 41 18.70 25.70 -26.53
CA ILE A 41 17.39 25.06 -26.37
C ILE A 41 16.37 25.71 -27.29
N GLN A 42 16.28 27.05 -27.27
CA GLN A 42 15.30 27.76 -28.10
C GLN A 42 15.54 27.50 -29.59
N LEU A 43 16.80 27.56 -30.05
CA LEU A 43 17.13 27.31 -31.46
C LEU A 43 16.70 25.91 -31.91
N ILE A 44 16.97 24.88 -31.10
CA ILE A 44 16.59 23.50 -31.43
C ILE A 44 15.07 23.32 -31.44
N ILE A 45 14.35 23.94 -30.49
CA ILE A 45 12.88 23.90 -30.44
C ILE A 45 12.28 24.61 -31.66
N ASP A 46 12.79 25.79 -32.03
CA ASP A 46 12.34 26.53 -33.21
C ASP A 46 12.58 25.71 -34.49
N ASP A 47 13.76 25.08 -34.62
CA ASP A 47 14.11 24.24 -35.77
C ASP A 47 13.20 22.98 -35.83
N LEU A 48 12.84 22.39 -34.69
CA LEU A 48 11.89 21.26 -34.58
C LEU A 48 10.45 21.67 -34.91
N GLN A 49 10.01 22.83 -34.42
CA GLN A 49 8.70 23.38 -34.70
C GLN A 49 8.55 23.64 -36.20
N ALA A 50 9.54 24.32 -36.80
CA ALA A 50 9.55 24.63 -38.22
C ALA A 50 9.36 23.35 -39.06
N VAL A 51 10.09 22.27 -38.76
CA VAL A 51 10.08 21.07 -39.61
C VAL A 51 8.92 20.10 -39.35
N ILE A 52 8.46 19.94 -38.10
CA ILE A 52 7.43 18.95 -37.74
C ILE A 52 6.03 19.56 -37.71
N ILE A 53 5.90 20.81 -37.22
CA ILE A 53 4.61 21.47 -37.00
C ILE A 53 4.28 22.37 -38.19
N ASP A 54 5.18 23.27 -38.56
CA ASP A 54 4.91 24.31 -39.56
C ASP A 54 5.18 23.83 -41.01
N GLY A 55 5.93 22.74 -41.19
CA GLY A 55 6.35 22.23 -42.50
C GLY A 55 7.28 23.18 -43.26
N SER A 56 7.93 24.09 -42.55
CA SER A 56 8.86 25.08 -43.07
C SER A 56 10.29 24.54 -43.17
N PRO A 57 11.10 25.01 -44.13
CA PRO A 57 12.49 24.59 -44.27
C PRO A 57 13.30 25.00 -43.04
N SER A 58 14.08 24.05 -42.51
CA SER A 58 14.88 24.19 -41.29
C SER A 58 16.25 23.53 -41.47
N ARG A 59 17.13 23.66 -40.48
CA ARG A 59 18.39 22.91 -40.40
C ARG A 59 18.16 21.40 -40.26
N LEU A 60 17.10 21.04 -39.54
CA LEU A 60 16.71 19.67 -39.20
C LEU A 60 15.74 19.08 -40.23
N ILE A 61 15.73 17.76 -40.33
CA ILE A 61 14.67 16.97 -40.99
C ILE A 61 13.89 16.15 -39.96
N ARG A 62 12.76 15.55 -40.34
CA ARG A 62 11.93 14.72 -39.44
C ARG A 62 12.73 13.58 -38.79
N ASP A 63 13.67 12.98 -39.53
CA ASP A 63 14.50 11.87 -39.00
C ASP A 63 15.51 12.34 -37.94
N ASP A 64 15.83 13.63 -37.89
CA ASP A 64 16.71 14.20 -36.87
C ASP A 64 15.98 14.42 -35.51
N ALA A 65 14.65 14.26 -35.48
CA ALA A 65 13.80 14.62 -34.34
C ALA A 65 14.22 13.94 -33.03
N LEU A 66 14.50 12.64 -33.06
CA LEU A 66 14.93 11.89 -31.87
C LEU A 66 16.24 12.45 -31.29
N SER A 67 17.23 12.71 -32.15
CA SER A 67 18.53 13.23 -31.73
C SER A 67 18.42 14.66 -31.20
N ALA A 68 17.58 15.48 -31.83
CA ALA A 68 17.32 16.86 -31.42
C ALA A 68 16.57 16.92 -30.08
N LEU A 69 15.53 16.12 -29.89
CA LEU A 69 14.81 16.02 -28.62
C LEU A 69 15.71 15.45 -27.52
N SER A 70 16.60 14.52 -27.84
CA SER A 70 17.61 14.02 -26.89
C SER A 70 18.57 15.12 -26.43
N ALA A 71 18.97 16.01 -27.35
CA ALA A 71 19.76 17.19 -27.02
C ALA A 71 18.98 18.16 -26.12
N VAL A 72 17.71 18.45 -26.45
CA VAL A 72 16.83 19.27 -25.61
C VAL A 72 16.66 18.66 -24.22
N LYS A 73 16.45 17.35 -24.11
CA LYS A 73 16.36 16.63 -22.83
C LYS A 73 17.64 16.81 -22.02
N GLY A 74 18.80 16.64 -22.66
CA GLY A 74 20.10 16.82 -22.01
C GLY A 74 20.28 18.22 -21.43
N LEU A 75 19.98 19.25 -22.23
CA LEU A 75 20.07 20.66 -21.82
C LEU A 75 19.02 21.03 -20.76
N GLY A 76 17.83 20.43 -20.84
CA GLY A 76 16.70 20.64 -19.94
C GLY A 76 16.84 20.01 -18.55
N ARG A 77 17.88 19.20 -18.30
CA ARG A 77 18.20 18.65 -16.97
C ARG A 77 18.70 19.70 -15.97
N ILE A 78 19.02 20.90 -16.45
CA ILE A 78 19.53 22.00 -15.63
C ILE A 78 18.38 22.99 -15.38
N PRO A 79 18.21 23.54 -14.16
CA PRO A 79 17.10 24.45 -13.83
C PRO A 79 16.93 25.63 -14.81
N HIS A 80 18.03 26.24 -15.26
CA HIS A 80 18.02 27.34 -16.23
C HIS A 80 17.52 26.92 -17.62
N GLY A 81 17.77 25.68 -18.03
CA GLY A 81 17.28 25.12 -19.29
C GLY A 81 15.80 24.76 -19.20
N ALA A 82 15.40 24.14 -18.09
CA ALA A 82 14.00 23.86 -17.78
C ALA A 82 13.15 25.16 -17.75
N GLN A 83 13.71 26.28 -17.29
CA GLN A 83 13.03 27.58 -17.31
C GLN A 83 12.62 28.03 -18.73
N VAL A 84 13.44 27.74 -19.75
CA VAL A 84 13.11 28.05 -21.15
C VAL A 84 12.01 27.14 -21.64
N LEU A 85 12.12 25.84 -21.34
CA LEU A 85 11.12 24.85 -21.73
C LEU A 85 9.77 25.08 -21.05
N ALA A 86 9.75 25.67 -19.85
CA ALA A 86 8.54 25.95 -19.07
C ALA A 86 7.64 27.06 -19.65
N SER A 87 8.05 27.75 -20.71
CA SER A 87 7.21 28.77 -21.35
C SER A 87 5.99 28.14 -22.04
N ILE A 88 4.89 28.91 -22.17
CA ILE A 88 3.66 28.43 -22.82
C ILE A 88 3.94 27.92 -24.24
N ALA A 89 4.68 28.70 -25.03
CA ALA A 89 5.02 28.36 -26.41
C ALA A 89 5.82 27.05 -26.50
N ASN A 90 6.84 26.88 -25.64
CA ASN A 90 7.73 25.72 -25.71
C ASN A 90 7.05 24.45 -25.18
N LEU A 91 6.29 24.53 -24.08
CA LEU A 91 5.50 23.39 -23.59
C LEU A 91 4.45 22.96 -24.63
N LYS A 92 3.74 23.92 -25.24
CA LYS A 92 2.76 23.64 -26.29
C LYS A 92 3.42 22.99 -27.52
N CYS A 93 4.59 23.49 -27.92
CA CYS A 93 5.38 22.92 -28.99
C CYS A 93 5.75 21.46 -28.67
N LEU A 94 6.34 21.18 -27.51
CA LEU A 94 6.72 19.83 -27.10
C LEU A 94 5.53 18.86 -27.04
N MET A 95 4.38 19.29 -26.52
CA MET A 95 3.15 18.47 -26.51
C MET A 95 2.67 18.17 -27.94
N THR A 96 2.70 19.17 -28.82
CA THR A 96 2.32 19.01 -30.23
C THR A 96 3.29 18.09 -30.97
N LEU A 97 4.60 18.20 -30.70
CA LEU A 97 5.62 17.31 -31.24
C LEU A 97 5.38 15.86 -30.82
N ALA A 98 5.05 15.61 -29.55
CA ALA A 98 4.74 14.27 -29.07
C ALA A 98 3.58 13.62 -29.85
N ILE A 99 2.53 14.40 -30.15
CA ILE A 99 1.38 13.94 -30.95
C ILE A 99 1.77 13.73 -32.42
N LYS A 100 2.44 14.69 -33.05
CA LYS A 100 2.81 14.62 -34.47
C LYS A 100 3.84 13.52 -34.77
N LEU A 101 4.59 13.10 -33.77
CA LEU A 101 5.59 12.03 -33.85
C LEU A 101 5.05 10.67 -33.39
N GLU A 102 3.73 10.46 -33.30
CA GLU A 102 3.14 9.17 -32.90
C GLU A 102 3.65 7.97 -33.72
N THR A 103 3.96 8.18 -35.01
CA THR A 103 4.53 7.16 -35.89
C THR A 103 6.02 6.86 -35.65
N ALA A 104 6.69 7.68 -34.84
CA ALA A 104 8.08 7.55 -34.41
C ALA A 104 8.14 7.53 -32.87
N PRO A 105 7.79 6.39 -32.24
CA PRO A 105 7.52 6.31 -30.80
C PRO A 105 8.71 6.75 -29.93
N ASP A 106 9.95 6.45 -30.34
CA ASP A 106 11.14 6.89 -29.60
C ASP A 106 11.24 8.42 -29.53
N ALA A 107 10.96 9.11 -30.65
CA ALA A 107 11.01 10.56 -30.72
C ALA A 107 9.84 11.20 -29.95
N SER A 108 8.63 10.62 -30.06
CA SER A 108 7.48 11.05 -29.26
C SER A 108 7.76 10.93 -27.76
N ASN A 109 8.30 9.79 -27.32
CA ASN A 109 8.65 9.54 -25.92
C ASN A 109 9.75 10.48 -25.44
N GLU A 110 10.70 10.84 -26.28
CA GLU A 110 11.74 11.80 -25.97
C GLU A 110 11.17 13.22 -25.75
N ALA A 111 10.16 13.64 -26.52
CA ALA A 111 9.44 14.89 -26.29
C ALA A 111 8.69 14.87 -24.95
N LEU A 112 7.97 13.78 -24.63
CA LEU A 112 7.28 13.62 -23.35
C LEU A 112 8.25 13.61 -22.16
N LYS A 113 9.44 13.00 -22.32
CA LYS A 113 10.52 13.06 -21.31
C LYS A 113 11.00 14.50 -21.09
N CYS A 114 11.10 15.33 -22.13
CA CYS A 114 11.42 16.76 -21.99
C CYS A 114 10.35 17.49 -21.16
N VAL A 115 9.06 17.23 -21.43
CA VAL A 115 7.95 17.80 -20.66
C VAL A 115 8.02 17.36 -19.19
N ALA A 116 8.09 16.04 -18.93
CA ALA A 116 8.13 15.50 -17.58
C ALA A 116 9.31 16.05 -16.74
N ASN A 117 10.51 16.13 -17.33
CA ASN A 117 11.68 16.71 -16.65
C ASN A 117 11.49 18.21 -16.36
N THR A 118 10.87 18.95 -17.28
CA THR A 118 10.56 20.37 -17.09
C THR A 118 9.59 20.57 -15.93
N LEU A 119 8.53 19.76 -15.85
CA LEU A 119 7.55 19.80 -14.75
C LEU A 119 8.15 19.38 -13.39
N LEU A 120 9.12 18.47 -13.40
CA LEU A 120 9.83 18.05 -12.21
C LEU A 120 10.69 19.19 -11.65
N LEU A 121 11.41 19.91 -12.51
CA LEU A 121 12.35 20.96 -12.13
C LEU A 121 11.69 22.34 -11.95
N SER A 122 10.52 22.58 -12.54
CA SER A 122 9.83 23.87 -12.53
C SER A 122 8.38 23.67 -12.10
N GLU A 123 8.07 24.09 -10.86
CA GLU A 123 6.70 24.09 -10.35
C GLU A 123 5.74 24.98 -11.17
N PRO A 124 6.11 26.20 -11.60
CA PRO A 124 5.27 27.01 -12.49
C PRO A 124 4.95 26.36 -13.84
N ALA A 125 5.79 25.43 -14.31
CA ALA A 125 5.51 24.71 -15.55
C ALA A 125 4.28 23.80 -15.43
N ARG A 126 3.97 23.32 -14.21
CA ARG A 126 2.80 22.48 -13.93
C ARG A 126 1.50 23.24 -14.17
N THR A 127 1.38 24.43 -13.60
CA THR A 127 0.20 25.30 -13.83
C THR A 127 0.15 25.81 -15.27
N THR A 128 1.31 26.10 -15.87
CA THR A 128 1.40 26.50 -17.29
C THR A 128 0.89 25.40 -18.22
N LEU A 129 1.25 24.14 -17.99
CA LEU A 129 0.78 23.01 -18.79
C LEU A 129 -0.74 22.81 -18.70
N LEU A 130 -1.33 23.12 -17.54
CA LEU A 130 -2.77 23.04 -17.29
C LEU A 130 -3.56 24.26 -17.79
N SER A 131 -2.88 25.32 -18.24
CA SER A 131 -3.55 26.50 -18.77
C SER A 131 -4.38 26.19 -20.02
N GLN A 132 -5.43 26.98 -20.25
CA GLN A 132 -6.31 26.83 -21.42
C GLN A 132 -5.58 26.96 -22.76
N ASP A 133 -4.41 27.63 -22.79
CA ASP A 133 -3.61 27.80 -24.00
C ASP A 133 -2.97 26.51 -24.51
N ILE A 134 -2.71 25.55 -23.60
CA ILE A 134 -2.06 24.27 -23.89
C ILE A 134 -3.01 23.10 -23.69
N ASP A 135 -3.79 23.12 -22.62
CA ASP A 135 -4.67 22.02 -22.20
C ASP A 135 -3.95 20.67 -22.08
N GLY A 136 -2.66 20.71 -21.68
CA GLY A 136 -1.77 19.55 -21.73
C GLY A 136 -2.21 18.40 -20.81
N GLY A 137 -2.92 18.71 -19.73
CA GLY A 137 -3.51 17.71 -18.84
C GLY A 137 -4.58 16.87 -19.52
N ASN A 138 -5.54 17.49 -20.20
CA ASN A 138 -6.60 16.76 -20.92
C ASN A 138 -6.03 16.00 -22.12
N ILE A 139 -5.07 16.58 -22.84
CA ILE A 139 -4.35 15.88 -23.92
C ILE A 139 -3.68 14.60 -23.40
N CYS A 140 -3.00 14.65 -22.24
CA CYS A 140 -2.38 13.45 -21.66
C CYS A 140 -3.41 12.38 -21.30
N ILE A 141 -4.58 12.77 -20.81
CA ILE A 141 -5.67 11.84 -20.48
C ILE A 141 -6.26 11.21 -21.74
N GLU A 142 -6.49 12.00 -22.79
CA GLU A 142 -6.96 11.50 -24.08
C GLU A 142 -5.97 10.49 -24.67
N LEU A 143 -4.68 10.82 -24.69
CA LEU A 143 -3.64 9.92 -25.19
C LEU A 143 -3.49 8.65 -24.33
N LEU A 144 -3.71 8.75 -23.01
CA LEU A 144 -3.74 7.60 -22.11
C LEU A 144 -4.94 6.69 -22.38
N GLN A 145 -6.08 7.26 -22.79
CA GLN A 145 -7.29 6.53 -23.15
C GLN A 145 -7.13 5.73 -24.47
N VAL A 146 -6.37 6.26 -25.43
CA VAL A 146 -6.22 5.64 -26.75
C VAL A 146 -5.46 4.31 -26.67
N ARG A 147 -6.14 3.20 -26.98
CA ARG A 147 -5.57 1.84 -26.88
C ARG A 147 -4.37 1.60 -27.80
N LYS A 148 -4.26 2.30 -28.94
CA LYS A 148 -3.09 2.21 -29.83
C LYS A 148 -1.81 2.75 -29.18
N SER A 149 -1.94 3.67 -28.23
CA SER A 149 -0.83 4.28 -27.49
C SER A 149 -0.48 3.54 -26.20
N ALA A 150 -1.09 2.37 -25.95
CA ALA A 150 -1.02 1.64 -24.68
C ALA A 150 0.27 0.82 -24.46
N THR A 151 1.43 1.39 -24.77
CA THR A 151 2.70 0.79 -24.33
C THR A 151 2.94 1.10 -22.85
N PRO A 152 3.67 0.24 -22.11
CA PRO A 152 4.07 0.56 -20.74
C PRO A 152 4.86 1.86 -20.64
N GLU A 153 5.72 2.17 -21.62
CA GLU A 153 6.50 3.42 -21.62
C GLU A 153 5.61 4.67 -21.78
N ASN A 154 4.64 4.65 -22.69
CA ASN A 154 3.72 5.77 -22.86
C ASN A 154 2.84 5.95 -21.61
N THR A 155 2.35 4.83 -21.06
CA THR A 155 1.56 4.83 -19.82
C THR A 155 2.36 5.44 -18.68
N PHE A 156 3.63 5.06 -18.54
CA PHE A 156 4.56 5.66 -17.58
C PHE A 156 4.70 7.17 -17.79
N LEU A 157 4.95 7.63 -19.02
CA LEU A 157 5.20 9.06 -19.31
C LEU A 157 3.96 9.93 -19.08
N PHE A 158 2.79 9.52 -19.56
CA PHE A 158 1.54 10.25 -19.31
C PHE A 158 1.19 10.26 -17.82
N SER A 159 1.36 9.13 -17.13
CA SER A 159 1.11 9.02 -15.70
C SER A 159 2.08 9.90 -14.89
N ARG A 160 3.37 9.98 -15.28
CA ARG A 160 4.36 10.89 -14.68
C ARG A 160 3.97 12.35 -14.84
N ILE A 161 3.55 12.76 -16.04
CA ILE A 161 3.12 14.14 -16.31
C ILE A 161 1.90 14.49 -15.46
N LEU A 162 0.88 13.62 -15.46
CA LEU A 162 -0.35 13.83 -14.68
C LEU A 162 -0.10 13.79 -13.18
N PHE A 163 0.77 12.91 -12.70
CA PHE A 163 1.21 12.86 -11.30
C PHE A 163 1.84 14.20 -10.88
N LEU A 164 2.77 14.73 -11.68
CA LEU A 164 3.41 16.01 -11.40
C LEU A 164 2.40 17.17 -11.41
N CYS A 165 1.46 17.16 -12.36
CA CYS A 165 0.38 18.15 -12.43
C CYS A 165 -0.63 18.06 -11.28
N THR A 166 -0.72 16.92 -10.59
CA THR A 166 -1.66 16.69 -9.48
C THR A 166 -0.98 16.67 -8.10
N ALA A 167 0.31 16.99 -8.04
CA ALA A 167 1.11 16.87 -6.81
C ALA A 167 0.77 17.90 -5.71
N SER A 168 0.10 19.02 -6.05
CA SER A 168 -0.25 20.07 -5.10
C SER A 168 -1.75 20.38 -5.15
N PRO A 169 -2.53 20.05 -4.11
CA PRO A 169 -3.98 20.26 -4.13
C PRO A 169 -4.36 21.73 -4.29
N HIS A 170 -3.53 22.67 -3.81
CA HIS A 170 -3.81 24.10 -3.90
C HIS A 170 -3.74 24.62 -5.35
N GLN A 171 -2.81 24.12 -6.15
CA GLN A 171 -2.59 24.59 -7.52
C GLN A 171 -3.45 23.84 -8.54
N SER A 172 -3.71 22.55 -8.29
CA SER A 172 -4.41 21.68 -9.22
C SER A 172 -5.84 21.33 -8.79
N ALA A 173 -6.41 21.99 -7.79
CA ALA A 173 -7.78 21.72 -7.30
C ALA A 173 -8.82 21.68 -8.43
N SER A 174 -8.86 22.75 -9.23
CA SER A 174 -9.81 22.88 -10.35
C SER A 174 -9.60 21.79 -11.41
N PHE A 175 -8.35 21.46 -11.71
CA PHE A 175 -8.00 20.40 -12.64
C PHE A 175 -8.41 19.02 -12.11
N ILE A 176 -8.07 18.68 -10.86
CA ILE A 176 -8.43 17.40 -10.22
C ILE A 176 -9.95 17.23 -10.19
N GLN A 177 -10.68 18.27 -9.78
CA GLN A 177 -12.14 18.24 -9.77
C GLN A 177 -12.69 18.03 -11.19
N SER A 178 -12.21 18.82 -12.15
CA SER A 178 -12.65 18.73 -13.55
C SER A 178 -12.42 17.34 -14.15
N ILE A 179 -11.25 16.72 -13.97
CA ILE A 179 -10.95 15.44 -14.62
C ILE A 179 -11.73 14.26 -14.03
N VAL A 180 -12.08 14.32 -12.74
CA VAL A 180 -12.90 13.31 -12.05
C VAL A 180 -14.38 13.47 -12.41
N GLU A 181 -14.86 14.70 -12.52
CA GLU A 181 -16.27 14.99 -12.83
C GLU A 181 -16.60 14.88 -14.33
N THR A 182 -15.63 15.11 -15.21
CA THR A 182 -15.84 15.09 -16.66
C THR A 182 -16.11 13.66 -17.15
N LYS A 183 -17.29 13.47 -17.75
CA LYS A 183 -17.62 12.28 -18.52
C LYS A 183 -17.03 12.36 -19.92
N ARG A 184 -16.28 11.34 -20.31
CA ARG A 184 -15.63 11.21 -21.61
C ARG A 184 -16.47 10.31 -22.50
N THR A 185 -16.70 10.77 -23.72
CA THR A 185 -17.41 9.99 -24.75
C THR A 185 -16.51 8.85 -25.26
N HIS A 186 -17.10 7.74 -25.71
CA HIS A 186 -16.38 6.60 -26.31
C HIS A 186 -15.49 5.75 -25.38
N PHE A 187 -15.80 5.61 -24.09
CA PHE A 187 -15.12 4.67 -23.18
C PHE A 187 -16.13 3.75 -22.46
N PRO A 188 -15.82 2.46 -22.21
CA PRO A 188 -16.67 1.59 -21.39
C PRO A 188 -16.78 2.12 -19.95
N GLY A 189 -17.94 1.93 -19.32
CA GLY A 189 -18.20 2.38 -17.94
C GLY A 189 -18.83 3.77 -17.86
N ASN A 190 -18.52 4.52 -16.79
CA ASN A 190 -19.04 5.88 -16.57
C ASN A 190 -18.30 6.94 -17.42
N GLY A 191 -17.25 6.55 -18.14
CA GLY A 191 -16.44 7.41 -18.99
C GLY A 191 -15.55 8.37 -18.19
N THR A 192 -15.19 8.04 -16.96
CA THR A 192 -14.39 8.92 -16.09
C THR A 192 -12.90 8.60 -16.18
N ILE A 193 -12.04 9.46 -15.62
CA ILE A 193 -10.60 9.18 -15.48
C ILE A 193 -10.36 7.92 -14.65
N ILE A 194 -11.26 7.61 -13.70
CA ILE A 194 -11.19 6.41 -12.87
C ILE A 194 -11.34 5.15 -13.72
N ASP A 195 -12.27 5.15 -14.68
CA ASP A 195 -12.44 4.02 -15.61
C ASP A 195 -11.18 3.84 -16.48
N VAL A 196 -10.56 4.94 -16.94
CA VAL A 196 -9.31 4.90 -17.72
C VAL A 196 -8.17 4.32 -16.90
N ILE A 197 -7.99 4.78 -15.66
CA ILE A 197 -6.96 4.27 -14.74
C ILE A 197 -7.20 2.79 -14.44
N ALA A 198 -8.43 2.39 -14.13
CA ALA A 198 -8.80 1.01 -13.83
C ALA A 198 -8.44 0.06 -14.99
N LEU A 199 -8.77 0.45 -16.23
CA LEU A 199 -8.40 -0.31 -17.42
C LEU A 199 -6.88 -0.38 -17.61
N LYS A 200 -6.16 0.71 -17.34
CA LYS A 200 -4.69 0.73 -17.46
C LYS A 200 -3.99 -0.08 -16.38
N LEU A 201 -4.54 -0.15 -15.17
CA LEU A 201 -4.08 -1.07 -14.13
C LEU A 201 -4.20 -2.52 -14.62
N ASP A 202 -5.34 -2.89 -15.21
CA ASP A 202 -5.57 -4.24 -15.74
C ASP A 202 -4.62 -4.58 -16.92
N ASP A 203 -4.43 -3.65 -17.86
CA ASP A 203 -3.46 -3.80 -18.96
C ASP A 203 -2.03 -4.02 -18.43
N LEU A 204 -1.64 -3.30 -17.38
CA LEU A 204 -0.32 -3.41 -16.76
C LEU A 204 -0.14 -4.68 -15.93
N ILE A 205 -1.19 -5.18 -15.26
CA ILE A 205 -1.17 -6.50 -14.61
C ILE A 205 -0.85 -7.57 -15.66
N ALA A 206 -1.58 -7.59 -16.78
CA ALA A 206 -1.33 -8.53 -17.87
C ALA A 206 0.08 -8.37 -18.46
N SER A 207 0.55 -7.13 -18.63
CA SER A 207 1.89 -6.84 -19.16
C SER A 207 3.01 -7.32 -18.22
N MET A 208 2.83 -7.21 -16.90
CA MET A 208 3.78 -7.72 -15.92
C MET A 208 3.82 -9.25 -15.90
N GLN A 209 2.65 -9.90 -15.98
CA GLN A 209 2.56 -11.36 -16.07
C GLN A 209 3.22 -11.89 -17.35
N ALA A 210 3.12 -11.14 -18.45
CA ALA A 210 3.81 -11.42 -19.70
C ALA A 210 5.31 -11.04 -19.68
N GLY A 211 5.85 -10.49 -18.58
CA GLY A 211 7.26 -10.12 -18.46
C GLY A 211 7.68 -8.92 -19.31
N ILE A 212 6.75 -8.04 -19.71
CA ILE A 212 7.06 -6.86 -20.53
C ILE A 212 7.85 -5.85 -19.68
N LYS A 213 8.99 -5.39 -20.21
CA LYS A 213 9.86 -4.38 -19.57
C LYS A 213 9.09 -3.09 -19.28
N MET A 214 9.52 -2.35 -18.26
CA MET A 214 8.90 -1.10 -17.78
C MET A 214 7.47 -1.22 -17.22
N SER A 215 6.82 -2.39 -17.27
CA SER A 215 5.44 -2.53 -16.76
C SER A 215 5.34 -2.22 -15.26
N ARG A 216 6.35 -2.61 -14.47
CA ARG A 216 6.40 -2.30 -13.02
C ARG A 216 6.56 -0.79 -12.76
N ASP A 217 7.41 -0.12 -13.54
CA ASP A 217 7.63 1.33 -13.42
C ASP A 217 6.39 2.11 -13.84
N ALA A 218 5.76 1.71 -14.94
CA ALA A 218 4.51 2.28 -15.43
C ALA A 218 3.37 2.13 -14.41
N MET A 219 3.23 0.93 -13.82
CA MET A 219 2.25 0.66 -12.76
C MET A 219 2.49 1.56 -11.55
N THR A 220 3.76 1.69 -11.14
CA THR A 220 4.15 2.55 -10.02
C THR A 220 3.72 3.99 -10.25
N ASP A 221 4.01 4.55 -11.42
CA ASP A 221 3.67 5.94 -11.75
C ASP A 221 2.16 6.17 -11.93
N LEU A 222 1.44 5.21 -12.51
CA LEU A 222 -0.02 5.24 -12.59
C LEU A 222 -0.65 5.21 -11.19
N LEU A 223 -0.11 4.41 -10.26
CA LEU A 223 -0.57 4.35 -8.88
C LEU A 223 -0.27 5.63 -8.10
N LYS A 224 0.82 6.35 -8.41
CA LYS A 224 1.08 7.68 -7.81
C LYS A 224 0.02 8.69 -8.24
N LEU A 225 -0.33 8.73 -9.53
CA LEU A 225 -1.45 9.53 -10.02
C LEU A 225 -2.76 9.11 -9.32
N THR A 226 -3.02 7.81 -9.24
CA THR A 226 -4.22 7.26 -8.58
C THR A 226 -4.29 7.75 -7.14
N PHE A 227 -3.22 7.59 -6.37
CA PHE A 227 -3.13 8.04 -4.98
C PHE A 227 -3.39 9.55 -4.82
N ASN A 228 -2.82 10.40 -5.68
CA ASN A 228 -3.12 11.83 -5.65
C ASN A 228 -4.62 12.11 -5.83
N LEU A 229 -5.29 11.43 -6.76
CA LEU A 229 -6.73 11.58 -6.96
C LEU A 229 -7.52 11.12 -5.72
N LEU A 230 -7.18 9.95 -5.16
CA LEU A 230 -7.86 9.39 -4.00
C LEU A 230 -7.70 10.25 -2.74
N VAL A 231 -6.55 10.89 -2.56
CA VAL A 231 -6.28 11.74 -1.39
C VAL A 231 -6.83 13.15 -1.56
N HIS A 232 -6.71 13.74 -2.75
CA HIS A 232 -7.07 15.15 -2.95
C HIS A 232 -8.55 15.33 -3.26
N TYR A 233 -9.14 14.53 -4.15
CA TYR A 233 -10.50 14.77 -4.62
C TYR A 233 -11.55 14.79 -3.48
N PRO A 234 -11.57 13.85 -2.51
CA PRO A 234 -12.54 13.90 -1.40
C PRO A 234 -12.39 15.14 -0.50
N LYS A 235 -11.22 15.79 -0.51
CA LYS A 235 -11.01 17.03 0.25
C LYS A 235 -11.58 18.24 -0.46
N LEU A 236 -11.63 18.23 -1.79
CA LEU A 236 -12.07 19.33 -2.65
C LEU A 236 -13.59 19.42 -2.80
N VAL A 237 -14.29 18.29 -2.80
CA VAL A 237 -15.74 18.23 -2.97
C VAL A 237 -16.47 17.82 -1.68
N PRO A 238 -17.78 18.11 -1.53
CA PRO A 238 -18.58 17.55 -0.46
C PRO A 238 -18.48 16.02 -0.47
N SER A 239 -18.02 15.45 0.64
CA SER A 239 -17.73 14.01 0.78
C SER A 239 -18.21 13.53 2.14
N GLU A 240 -18.62 12.27 2.21
CA GLU A 240 -19.18 11.67 3.41
C GLU A 240 -18.07 11.30 4.39
N LEU A 241 -18.30 11.55 5.69
CA LEU A 241 -17.44 11.08 6.77
C LEU A 241 -17.75 9.60 7.05
N LYS A 242 -16.76 8.71 6.89
CA LYS A 242 -16.95 7.26 7.02
C LYS A 242 -16.67 6.71 8.42
N TYR A 243 -15.78 7.34 9.18
CA TYR A 243 -15.40 6.88 10.52
C TYR A 243 -15.51 8.01 11.56
N PRO A 244 -16.72 8.38 12.02
CA PRO A 244 -16.92 9.49 12.96
C PRO A 244 -16.20 9.29 14.30
N ALA A 245 -16.00 8.03 14.72
CA ALA A 245 -15.33 7.67 15.97
C ALA A 245 -13.80 7.88 15.95
N LEU A 246 -13.20 8.01 14.76
CA LEU A 246 -11.76 8.24 14.57
C LEU A 246 -11.46 9.68 14.14
N ALA A 247 -12.49 10.44 13.77
CA ALA A 247 -12.34 11.84 13.37
C ALA A 247 -11.91 12.67 14.58
N GLY A 248 -10.84 13.46 14.41
CA GLY A 248 -10.42 14.47 15.37
C GLY A 248 -11.47 15.58 15.54
N SER A 249 -11.09 16.66 16.22
CA SER A 249 -11.98 17.81 16.37
C SER A 249 -12.39 18.36 14.98
N PRO A 250 -13.56 19.01 14.84
CA PRO A 250 -14.01 19.54 13.54
C PRO A 250 -13.09 20.61 12.93
N ASP A 251 -12.07 21.08 13.66
CA ASP A 251 -11.06 22.06 13.25
C ASP A 251 -9.78 21.39 12.68
N ASP A 252 -9.68 20.05 12.75
CA ASP A 252 -8.55 19.30 12.19
C ASP A 252 -8.62 19.22 10.66
N GLN A 253 -7.46 19.36 10.00
CA GLN A 253 -7.35 19.17 8.55
C GLN A 253 -7.94 17.81 8.15
N LYS A 254 -8.81 17.78 7.13
CA LYS A 254 -9.42 16.54 6.61
C LYS A 254 -8.36 15.43 6.46
N VAL A 255 -8.42 14.44 7.34
CA VAL A 255 -7.47 13.33 7.40
C VAL A 255 -7.73 12.36 6.24
N MET A 256 -6.68 11.73 5.74
CA MET A 256 -6.77 10.75 4.66
C MET A 256 -7.58 9.52 5.10
N GLY A 257 -8.52 9.08 4.26
CA GLY A 257 -9.36 7.89 4.50
C GLY A 257 -10.62 8.15 5.34
N ASP A 258 -10.79 9.34 5.92
CA ASP A 258 -11.98 9.67 6.71
C ASP A 258 -13.13 10.17 5.86
N PHE A 259 -12.82 10.78 4.72
CA PHE A 259 -13.79 11.29 3.75
C PHE A 259 -13.73 10.49 2.46
N TRP A 260 -14.90 10.13 1.92
CA TRP A 260 -14.98 9.40 0.66
C TRP A 260 -16.08 9.93 -0.27
N ASN A 261 -15.87 9.79 -1.56
CA ASN A 261 -16.81 10.18 -2.60
C ASN A 261 -17.01 9.04 -3.61
N SER A 262 -18.26 8.70 -3.90
CA SER A 262 -18.64 7.55 -4.74
C SER A 262 -18.18 7.65 -6.21
N ARG A 263 -17.76 8.84 -6.66
CA ARG A 263 -17.11 9.00 -7.98
C ARG A 263 -15.84 8.17 -8.12
N LEU A 264 -15.21 7.80 -7.01
CA LEU A 264 -13.98 7.03 -6.98
C LEU A 264 -14.21 5.52 -6.87
N ASP A 265 -15.44 5.04 -6.63
CA ASP A 265 -15.74 3.63 -6.33
C ASP A 265 -15.25 2.66 -7.41
N GLY A 266 -15.26 3.10 -8.68
CA GLY A 266 -14.84 2.31 -9.83
C GLY A 266 -13.39 1.84 -9.81
N ILE A 267 -12.53 2.43 -8.97
CA ILE A 267 -11.11 2.07 -8.89
C ILE A 267 -10.86 0.80 -8.09
N LEU A 268 -11.72 0.51 -7.10
CA LEU A 268 -11.48 -0.53 -6.10
C LEU A 268 -11.32 -1.92 -6.71
N PRO A 269 -12.17 -2.39 -7.66
CA PRO A 269 -12.02 -3.72 -8.24
C PRO A 269 -10.66 -3.96 -8.89
N SER A 270 -10.12 -2.99 -9.64
CA SER A 270 -8.82 -3.11 -10.30
C SER A 270 -7.66 -3.03 -9.31
N LEU A 271 -7.77 -2.23 -8.24
CA LEU A 271 -6.76 -2.21 -7.17
C LEU A 271 -6.73 -3.51 -6.37
N VAL A 272 -7.89 -4.08 -6.03
CA VAL A 272 -7.96 -5.39 -5.36
C VAL A 272 -7.38 -6.48 -6.26
N ARG A 273 -7.73 -6.49 -7.56
CA ARG A 273 -7.13 -7.44 -8.50
C ARG A 273 -5.62 -7.28 -8.59
N ALA A 274 -5.12 -6.04 -8.65
CA ALA A 274 -3.69 -5.76 -8.63
C ALA A 274 -3.04 -6.33 -7.35
N PHE A 275 -3.60 -6.03 -6.18
CA PHE A 275 -3.09 -6.51 -4.88
C PHE A 275 -2.98 -8.03 -4.79
N GLN A 276 -3.94 -8.75 -5.39
CA GLN A 276 -3.97 -10.20 -5.40
C GLN A 276 -3.00 -10.82 -6.43
N THR A 277 -2.80 -10.18 -7.58
CA THR A 277 -2.17 -10.82 -8.76
C THR A 277 -0.79 -10.29 -9.15
N VAL A 278 -0.35 -9.16 -8.58
CA VAL A 278 0.99 -8.61 -8.86
C VAL A 278 2.09 -9.60 -8.42
N PRO A 279 3.10 -9.88 -9.27
CA PRO A 279 4.23 -10.71 -8.90
C PRO A 279 5.03 -10.12 -7.73
N LEU A 280 5.18 -10.91 -6.66
CA LEU A 280 5.96 -10.56 -5.48
C LEU A 280 7.46 -10.61 -5.77
N SER A 281 8.21 -9.74 -5.11
CA SER A 281 9.68 -9.77 -5.12
C SER A 281 10.21 -10.61 -3.95
N SER A 282 11.43 -11.11 -4.09
CA SER A 282 12.13 -11.88 -3.05
C SER A 282 13.49 -11.23 -2.79
N PRO A 283 13.96 -11.17 -1.53
CA PRO A 283 13.34 -11.75 -0.33
C PRO A 283 12.22 -10.87 0.29
N ASN A 284 12.22 -9.56 0.05
CA ASN A 284 11.21 -8.64 0.55
C ASN A 284 10.02 -8.51 -0.45
N PRO A 285 8.79 -8.92 -0.05
CA PRO A 285 7.62 -8.81 -0.92
C PRO A 285 7.10 -7.37 -1.06
N LEU A 286 7.32 -6.50 -0.07
CA LEU A 286 6.83 -5.12 -0.04
C LEU A 286 7.75 -4.16 -0.82
N THR A 287 7.75 -4.31 -2.13
CA THR A 287 8.44 -3.41 -3.06
C THR A 287 7.48 -2.80 -4.07
N SER A 288 7.93 -1.79 -4.81
CA SER A 288 7.12 -1.21 -5.90
C SER A 288 6.85 -2.25 -6.99
N PRO A 289 5.61 -2.38 -7.52
CA PRO A 289 4.45 -1.50 -7.33
C PRO A 289 3.52 -1.87 -6.16
N LEU A 290 3.73 -3.00 -5.46
CA LEU A 290 2.84 -3.48 -4.40
C LEU A 290 2.66 -2.44 -3.28
N THR A 291 3.74 -1.78 -2.86
CA THR A 291 3.65 -0.71 -1.87
C THR A 291 2.69 0.40 -2.29
N HIS A 292 2.69 0.80 -3.56
CA HIS A 292 1.82 1.87 -4.06
C HIS A 292 0.36 1.42 -4.20
N ILE A 293 0.12 0.12 -4.44
CA ILE A 293 -1.21 -0.48 -4.40
C ILE A 293 -1.75 -0.40 -2.97
N ILE A 294 -0.96 -0.80 -1.98
CA ILE A 294 -1.33 -0.71 -0.55
C ILE A 294 -1.65 0.74 -0.17
N HIS A 295 -0.79 1.70 -0.52
CA HIS A 295 -1.06 3.13 -0.28
C HIS A 295 -2.38 3.60 -0.88
N SER A 296 -2.71 3.15 -2.08
CA SER A 296 -4.00 3.47 -2.73
C SER A 296 -5.17 2.82 -1.98
N LEU A 297 -5.06 1.54 -1.61
CA LEU A 297 -6.11 0.80 -0.91
C LEU A 297 -6.44 1.39 0.47
N ILE A 298 -5.45 1.87 1.23
CA ILE A 298 -5.66 2.50 2.55
C ILE A 298 -6.60 3.72 2.47
N THR A 299 -6.63 4.42 1.34
CA THR A 299 -7.49 5.60 1.16
C THR A 299 -8.97 5.23 1.00
N ILE A 300 -9.27 3.99 0.65
CA ILE A 300 -10.60 3.53 0.28
C ILE A 300 -11.29 2.96 1.53
N PRO A 301 -12.50 3.44 1.88
CA PRO A 301 -13.22 2.89 3.02
C PRO A 301 -13.61 1.43 2.78
N VAL A 302 -13.65 0.68 3.88
CA VAL A 302 -14.17 -0.68 3.93
C VAL A 302 -15.55 -0.57 4.55
N ASP A 303 -16.58 -0.82 3.74
CA ASP A 303 -17.99 -0.72 4.14
C ASP A 303 -18.82 -1.87 3.56
N SER A 304 -20.08 -1.98 4.01
CA SER A 304 -20.98 -3.05 3.58
C SER A 304 -21.24 -3.06 2.06
N SER A 305 -21.12 -1.92 1.37
CA SER A 305 -21.37 -1.82 -0.07
C SER A 305 -20.19 -2.33 -0.91
N SER A 306 -18.96 -2.10 -0.41
CA SER A 306 -17.71 -2.53 -1.04
C SER A 306 -17.23 -3.90 -0.57
N ARG A 307 -17.85 -4.47 0.49
CA ARG A 307 -17.47 -5.75 1.12
C ARG A 307 -17.22 -6.89 0.13
N ALA A 308 -18.12 -7.09 -0.84
CA ALA A 308 -18.01 -8.19 -1.80
C ALA A 308 -16.79 -8.05 -2.73
N ILE A 309 -16.29 -6.83 -2.94
CA ILE A 309 -15.09 -6.57 -3.75
C ILE A 309 -13.83 -6.83 -2.90
N TRP A 310 -13.84 -6.43 -1.63
CA TRP A 310 -12.73 -6.62 -0.70
C TRP A 310 -12.47 -8.08 -0.31
N PHE A 311 -13.53 -8.84 -0.07
CA PHE A 311 -13.46 -10.18 0.54
C PHE A 311 -14.10 -11.29 -0.31
N GLY A 312 -14.59 -10.95 -1.50
CA GLY A 312 -15.35 -11.86 -2.34
C GLY A 312 -16.76 -12.14 -1.80
N THR A 313 -17.50 -12.96 -2.54
CA THR A 313 -18.81 -13.46 -2.10
C THR A 313 -18.62 -14.71 -1.27
N LEU A 314 -19.02 -14.66 0.01
CA LEU A 314 -19.15 -15.85 0.84
C LEU A 314 -20.06 -16.87 0.14
N PRO A 315 -19.68 -18.15 0.00
CA PRO A 315 -20.63 -19.18 -0.35
C PRO A 315 -21.71 -19.19 0.75
N HIS A 316 -22.96 -18.91 0.37
CA HIS A 316 -24.09 -18.94 1.29
C HIS A 316 -24.11 -20.30 2.00
N SER A 317 -23.82 -20.31 3.30
CA SER A 317 -24.26 -21.37 4.19
C SER A 317 -25.79 -21.36 4.15
N ARG A 318 -26.39 -22.36 3.49
CA ARG A 318 -27.83 -22.60 3.55
C ARG A 318 -28.24 -22.60 5.03
N PRO A 319 -29.29 -21.87 5.44
CA PRO A 319 -29.77 -21.95 6.81
C PRO A 319 -30.26 -23.38 7.04
N THR A 320 -29.54 -24.14 7.86
CA THR A 320 -30.01 -25.38 8.46
C THR A 320 -31.16 -25.03 9.40
N THR A 321 -32.37 -25.08 8.88
CA THR A 321 -33.57 -25.21 9.71
C THR A 321 -33.50 -26.54 10.46
N PRO A 322 -33.69 -26.58 11.78
CA PRO A 322 -33.73 -27.83 12.52
C PRO A 322 -35.05 -28.52 12.23
N GLN A 323 -35.04 -29.54 11.36
CA GLN A 323 -36.20 -30.43 11.22
C GLN A 323 -36.24 -31.40 12.41
N LEU A 324 -37.26 -31.22 13.24
CA LEU A 324 -37.69 -32.22 14.22
C LEU A 324 -38.12 -33.50 13.49
N ASN A 325 -37.53 -34.61 13.90
CA ASN A 325 -37.98 -35.95 13.57
C ASN A 325 -39.34 -36.24 14.22
N SER A 326 -40.35 -36.50 13.40
CA SER A 326 -41.44 -37.41 13.77
C SER A 326 -41.83 -38.24 12.56
N SER A 327 -41.49 -39.53 12.66
CA SER A 327 -42.11 -40.73 12.05
C SER A 327 -43.61 -40.53 11.81
N GLU A 328 -44.28 -41.01 10.76
CA GLU A 328 -44.29 -42.36 10.15
C GLU A 328 -45.22 -42.33 8.89
N PRO A 329 -45.46 -43.43 8.15
CA PRO A 329 -45.46 -43.46 6.69
C PRO A 329 -46.86 -43.51 6.05
N THR A 330 -46.98 -43.24 4.74
CA THR A 330 -47.81 -44.04 3.79
C THR A 330 -47.78 -43.51 2.36
N THR A 331 -47.28 -44.37 1.46
CA THR A 331 -47.83 -44.75 0.14
C THR A 331 -48.71 -43.79 -0.66
N SER A 332 -48.16 -43.36 -1.80
CA SER A 332 -48.72 -43.36 -3.17
C SER A 332 -50.15 -42.86 -3.43
N SER A 333 -50.24 -41.86 -4.31
CA SER A 333 -51.24 -41.85 -5.38
C SER A 333 -50.82 -40.98 -6.57
N LEU A 334 -50.97 -41.58 -7.74
CA LEU A 334 -50.78 -41.04 -9.08
C LEU A 334 -51.92 -40.10 -9.47
N THR A 335 -51.67 -39.20 -10.42
CA THR A 335 -52.49 -38.86 -11.61
C THR A 335 -52.00 -37.50 -12.14
N GLY A 336 -51.33 -37.44 -13.29
CA GLY A 336 -51.93 -37.32 -14.62
C GLY A 336 -51.62 -35.89 -15.12
N SER A 337 -51.29 -35.57 -16.38
CA SER A 337 -51.25 -36.31 -17.64
C SER A 337 -50.65 -35.36 -18.70
N SER A 338 -49.97 -35.92 -19.71
CA SER A 338 -49.91 -35.43 -21.11
C SER A 338 -49.09 -34.14 -21.40
N HIS A 339 -48.30 -34.00 -22.46
CA HIS A 339 -48.06 -34.75 -23.71
C HIS A 339 -46.74 -34.25 -24.35
N ASP A 340 -46.01 -35.17 -25.01
CA ASP A 340 -45.27 -35.05 -26.29
C ASP A 340 -44.18 -33.96 -26.51
N ASP A 341 -43.02 -34.20 -27.14
CA ASP A 341 -42.38 -35.39 -27.72
C ASP A 341 -40.92 -35.04 -28.14
N GLN A 342 -40.11 -36.10 -28.34
CA GLN A 342 -38.84 -36.21 -29.11
C GLN A 342 -37.53 -35.59 -28.57
N SER A 343 -36.58 -36.39 -28.02
CA SER A 343 -35.53 -37.25 -28.66
C SER A 343 -34.23 -36.46 -28.97
N THR A 344 -32.96 -36.83 -28.68
CA THR A 344 -32.20 -38.10 -28.58
C THR A 344 -30.84 -37.88 -27.82
N PRO A 345 -30.04 -38.92 -27.50
CA PRO A 345 -29.14 -38.98 -26.32
C PRO A 345 -27.62 -39.24 -26.57
N LYS A 346 -26.80 -39.21 -25.49
CA LYS A 346 -25.64 -40.09 -25.10
C LYS A 346 -24.51 -39.30 -24.37
N GLU A 347 -24.15 -39.59 -23.10
CA GLU A 347 -23.27 -40.67 -22.55
C GLU A 347 -21.80 -40.58 -23.03
N HIS A 348 -20.69 -40.85 -22.30
CA HIS A 348 -20.30 -41.16 -20.91
C HIS A 348 -18.74 -41.26 -20.91
N ILE A 349 -18.14 -41.49 -19.72
CA ILE A 349 -16.92 -42.33 -19.44
C ILE A 349 -15.65 -41.60 -18.93
N GLU A 350 -15.34 -41.91 -17.67
CA GLU A 350 -14.10 -41.69 -16.90
C GLU A 350 -12.98 -42.72 -17.22
N ARG A 351 -11.71 -42.42 -16.89
CA ARG A 351 -10.64 -43.43 -16.68
C ARG A 351 -9.45 -42.96 -15.81
N ALA A 352 -9.48 -43.36 -14.54
CA ALA A 352 -8.52 -44.16 -13.74
C ALA A 352 -6.95 -44.15 -13.88
N ILE A 353 -6.28 -43.72 -12.79
CA ILE A 353 -5.23 -44.32 -11.86
C ILE A 353 -3.80 -44.75 -12.29
N SER A 354 -2.81 -44.34 -11.45
CA SER A 354 -1.61 -45.04 -10.85
C SER A 354 -0.22 -44.43 -11.20
N SER A 355 0.83 -44.31 -10.35
CA SER A 355 1.26 -44.97 -9.09
C SER A 355 2.49 -44.29 -8.38
N VAL A 356 2.53 -44.38 -7.03
CA VAL A 356 3.64 -44.72 -6.05
C VAL A 356 4.87 -43.80 -5.76
N ILE A 357 5.19 -43.71 -4.44
CA ILE A 357 6.12 -42.85 -3.65
C ILE A 357 7.49 -43.55 -3.37
N PRO A 358 8.54 -42.91 -2.80
CA PRO A 358 8.71 -42.91 -1.32
C PRO A 358 9.32 -41.64 -0.63
N ALA A 359 8.71 -41.32 0.53
CA ALA A 359 9.17 -40.76 1.83
C ALA A 359 10.38 -39.79 1.99
N GLY A 360 10.12 -38.68 2.71
CA GLY A 360 11.04 -38.15 3.75
C GLY A 360 11.07 -36.64 4.00
N ARG A 361 10.11 -36.07 4.76
CA ARG A 361 10.23 -34.99 5.79
C ARG A 361 8.86 -34.38 6.07
N ARG A 362 8.46 -34.34 7.35
CA ARG A 362 7.18 -33.78 7.81
C ARG A 362 7.31 -32.25 7.92
N SER A 363 6.69 -31.55 6.99
CA SER A 363 6.34 -30.12 7.09
C SER A 363 4.85 -30.02 6.82
N PHE A 364 4.10 -29.42 7.75
CA PHE A 364 2.67 -29.20 7.60
C PHE A 364 2.46 -28.13 6.53
N HIS A 365 2.22 -28.55 5.29
CA HIS A 365 1.68 -27.71 4.23
C HIS A 365 0.29 -28.23 3.85
N HIS A 366 -0.71 -27.36 3.95
CA HIS A 366 -2.02 -27.58 3.35
C HIS A 366 -1.85 -27.80 1.84
N SER A 367 -2.35 -28.91 1.32
CA SER A 367 -2.43 -29.18 -0.12
C SER A 367 -3.42 -28.20 -0.79
N PRO A 368 -3.10 -27.61 -1.95
CA PRO A 368 -4.07 -26.84 -2.72
C PRO A 368 -5.02 -27.79 -3.45
N LEU A 369 -6.33 -27.63 -3.23
CA LEU A 369 -7.36 -28.22 -4.08
C LEU A 369 -7.41 -27.51 -5.45
N PRO A 370 -7.91 -28.16 -6.52
CA PRO A 370 -7.88 -27.64 -7.87
C PRO A 370 -8.82 -26.44 -8.07
N ASP A 371 -8.37 -25.54 -8.95
CA ASP A 371 -8.92 -24.26 -9.38
C ASP A 371 -10.45 -24.09 -9.30
N SER A 372 -10.88 -23.31 -8.32
CA SER A 372 -12.00 -22.36 -8.47
C SER A 372 -11.39 -20.95 -8.51
N PRO A 373 -11.95 -19.98 -9.24
CA PRO A 373 -11.40 -18.63 -9.27
C PRO A 373 -11.35 -18.12 -7.83
N SER A 374 -10.13 -17.95 -7.29
CA SER A 374 -9.92 -17.53 -5.91
C SER A 374 -10.74 -16.27 -5.68
N THR A 375 -11.76 -16.36 -4.83
CA THR A 375 -12.47 -15.18 -4.36
C THR A 375 -11.44 -14.26 -3.72
N ALA A 376 -11.27 -13.06 -4.26
CA ALA A 376 -10.28 -12.11 -3.76
C ALA A 376 -10.53 -11.83 -2.28
N ASP A 377 -9.66 -12.33 -1.40
CA ASP A 377 -9.71 -12.05 0.04
C ASP A 377 -8.52 -11.17 0.41
N CYS A 378 -8.76 -9.86 0.50
CA CYS A 378 -7.74 -8.89 0.88
C CYS A 378 -7.24 -9.10 2.32
N ALA A 379 -8.07 -9.63 3.23
CA ALA A 379 -7.63 -9.90 4.61
C ALA A 379 -6.58 -11.00 4.66
N SER A 380 -6.85 -12.13 4.00
CA SER A 380 -5.89 -13.25 3.92
C SER A 380 -4.58 -12.80 3.28
N ARG A 381 -4.67 -12.15 2.12
CA ARG A 381 -3.48 -11.67 1.39
C ARG A 381 -2.65 -10.66 2.20
N ALA A 382 -3.30 -9.73 2.90
CA ALA A 382 -2.60 -8.75 3.74
C ALA A 382 -1.92 -9.42 4.94
N TYR A 383 -2.57 -10.41 5.57
CA TYR A 383 -2.02 -11.17 6.67
C TYR A 383 -0.78 -11.98 6.25
N GLU A 384 -0.85 -12.71 5.13
CA GLU A 384 0.30 -13.46 4.58
C GLU A 384 1.49 -12.56 4.24
N LEU A 385 1.22 -11.39 3.66
CA LEU A 385 2.25 -10.39 3.36
C LEU A 385 2.90 -9.86 4.63
N LEU A 386 2.12 -9.64 5.70
CA LEU A 386 2.65 -9.16 6.98
C LEU A 386 3.57 -10.21 7.60
N ASP A 387 3.13 -11.47 7.66
CA ASP A 387 3.95 -12.57 8.18
C ASP A 387 5.24 -12.74 7.38
N THR A 388 5.14 -12.83 6.04
CA THR A 388 6.31 -13.03 5.18
C THR A 388 7.30 -11.87 5.30
N THR A 389 6.81 -10.63 5.36
CA THR A 389 7.67 -9.44 5.49
C THR A 389 8.35 -9.41 6.86
N LEU A 390 7.61 -9.62 7.94
CA LEU A 390 8.19 -9.64 9.28
C LEU A 390 9.11 -10.86 9.48
N ALA A 391 8.88 -11.99 8.83
CA ALA A 391 9.78 -13.14 8.86
C ALA A 391 11.14 -12.84 8.25
N HIS A 392 11.16 -12.04 7.18
CA HIS A 392 12.38 -11.61 6.52
C HIS A 392 13.18 -10.64 7.41
N PHE A 393 12.52 -9.60 7.96
CA PHE A 393 13.21 -8.58 8.76
C PHE A 393 13.49 -9.00 10.22
N LEU A 394 12.63 -9.84 10.81
CA LEU A 394 12.68 -10.29 12.19
C LEU A 394 12.66 -11.84 12.27
N PRO A 395 13.70 -12.52 11.77
CA PRO A 395 13.74 -13.98 11.77
C PRO A 395 13.82 -14.54 13.19
N GLY A 396 13.05 -15.60 13.46
CA GLY A 396 13.08 -16.28 14.77
C GLY A 396 12.53 -15.40 15.90
N ASP A 397 13.25 -15.38 17.02
CA ASP A 397 12.93 -14.63 18.24
C ASP A 397 13.82 -13.38 18.42
N ILE A 398 14.44 -12.89 17.33
CA ILE A 398 15.29 -11.70 17.37
C ILE A 398 14.57 -10.48 17.94
N ASP A 399 15.32 -9.67 18.70
CA ASP A 399 14.84 -8.38 19.19
C ASP A 399 14.65 -7.42 18.01
N SER A 400 13.55 -6.67 18.01
CA SER A 400 13.25 -5.66 17.00
C SER A 400 14.31 -4.56 16.90
N ASP A 401 15.04 -4.30 17.98
CA ASP A 401 16.06 -3.26 18.08
C ASP A 401 17.49 -3.80 17.81
N ASP A 402 17.62 -5.07 17.43
CA ASP A 402 18.92 -5.68 17.13
C ASP A 402 19.60 -4.98 15.93
N PRO A 403 20.92 -4.68 16.00
CA PRO A 403 21.67 -4.08 14.90
C PRO A 403 21.51 -4.81 13.55
N ALA A 404 21.35 -6.13 13.56
CA ALA A 404 21.19 -6.94 12.34
C ALA A 404 19.91 -6.58 11.56
N VAL A 405 18.82 -6.23 12.26
CA VAL A 405 17.55 -5.81 11.63
C VAL A 405 17.78 -4.52 10.85
N ARG A 406 18.45 -3.55 11.47
CA ARG A 406 18.76 -2.25 10.85
C ARG A 406 19.72 -2.40 9.68
N ASP A 407 20.70 -3.28 9.78
CA ASP A 407 21.65 -3.51 8.69
C ASP A 407 20.98 -4.23 7.51
N LEU A 408 20.01 -5.11 7.76
CA LEU A 408 19.18 -5.71 6.71
C LEU A 408 18.30 -4.66 5.99
N CYS A 409 17.68 -3.74 6.73
CA CYS A 409 16.93 -2.62 6.13
C CYS A 409 17.79 -1.76 5.19
N LYS A 410 19.08 -1.56 5.53
CA LYS A 410 20.02 -0.83 4.66
C LYS A 410 20.31 -1.59 3.37
N ILE A 411 20.50 -2.90 3.46
CA ILE A 411 20.78 -3.76 2.29
C ILE A 411 19.60 -3.75 1.31
N ASP A 412 18.37 -3.79 1.82
CA ASP A 412 17.17 -3.90 0.98
C ASP A 412 16.74 -2.59 0.32
N GLY A 413 17.28 -1.43 0.73
CA GLY A 413 16.99 -0.15 0.07
C GLY A 413 17.11 1.10 0.93
N ASP A 414 17.92 1.08 1.98
CA ASP A 414 18.12 2.21 2.92
C ASP A 414 16.80 2.83 3.44
N THR A 415 15.76 2.00 3.56
CA THR A 415 14.41 2.40 3.97
C THR A 415 14.14 1.85 5.35
N SER A 416 13.54 2.64 6.25
CA SER A 416 13.23 2.18 7.61
C SER A 416 12.11 1.14 7.63
N LEU A 417 12.13 0.22 8.61
CA LEU A 417 11.07 -0.76 8.80
C LEU A 417 9.69 -0.10 8.98
N ASP A 418 9.65 1.08 9.61
CA ASP A 418 8.47 1.95 9.70
C ASP A 418 7.87 2.24 8.32
N GLU A 419 8.68 2.67 7.35
CA GLU A 419 8.18 3.06 6.03
C GLU A 419 7.71 1.87 5.20
N ILE A 420 8.33 0.70 5.40
CA ILE A 420 8.01 -0.51 4.66
C ILE A 420 6.71 -1.14 5.19
N VAL A 421 6.57 -1.29 6.50
CA VAL A 421 5.54 -2.15 7.12
C VAL A 421 4.30 -1.37 7.56
N CYS A 422 4.42 -0.12 8.01
CA CYS A 422 3.28 0.67 8.50
C CYS A 422 2.09 0.73 7.53
N PRO A 423 2.27 0.94 6.20
CA PRO A 423 1.14 0.98 5.28
C PRO A 423 0.34 -0.33 5.28
N LEU A 424 1.00 -1.48 5.33
CA LEU A 424 0.32 -2.78 5.36
C LEU A 424 -0.43 -3.00 6.68
N VAL A 425 0.19 -2.64 7.81
CA VAL A 425 -0.44 -2.71 9.14
C VAL A 425 -1.68 -1.80 9.21
N LEU A 426 -1.59 -0.61 8.63
CA LEU A 426 -2.71 0.33 8.55
C LEU A 426 -3.85 -0.22 7.65
N LEU A 427 -3.52 -0.88 6.54
CA LEU A 427 -4.52 -1.55 5.71
C LEU A 427 -5.25 -2.64 6.51
N ILE A 428 -4.53 -3.50 7.23
CA ILE A 428 -5.12 -4.55 8.08
C ILE A 428 -6.01 -3.92 9.17
N THR A 429 -5.55 -2.84 9.79
CA THR A 429 -6.33 -2.09 10.78
C THR A 429 -7.66 -1.60 10.19
N ARG A 430 -7.64 -1.02 8.98
CA ARG A 430 -8.86 -0.56 8.29
C ARG A 430 -9.80 -1.72 7.90
N LEU A 431 -9.25 -2.87 7.49
CA LEU A 431 -10.05 -4.08 7.23
C LEU A 431 -10.75 -4.58 8.51
N CYS A 432 -10.04 -4.61 9.65
CA CYS A 432 -10.63 -4.97 10.94
C CYS A 432 -11.74 -4.01 11.39
N LEU A 433 -11.58 -2.71 11.14
CA LEU A 433 -12.58 -1.70 11.53
C LEU A 433 -13.82 -1.69 10.61
N GLY A 434 -13.66 -2.09 9.36
CA GLY A 434 -14.73 -2.02 8.35
C GLY A 434 -15.56 -3.29 8.17
N ASP A 435 -15.06 -4.46 8.58
CA ASP A 435 -15.79 -5.74 8.44
C ASP A 435 -15.53 -6.69 9.62
N ASP A 436 -16.61 -7.07 10.32
CA ASP A 436 -16.54 -7.92 11.52
C ASP A 436 -16.08 -9.36 11.22
N ASP A 437 -16.40 -9.88 10.04
CA ASP A 437 -15.94 -11.21 9.61
C ASP A 437 -14.43 -11.20 9.35
N ALA A 438 -13.93 -10.22 8.59
CA ALA A 438 -12.49 -10.03 8.39
C ALA A 438 -11.75 -9.84 9.73
N LYS A 439 -12.29 -9.02 10.63
CA LYS A 439 -11.76 -8.82 11.99
C LYS A 439 -11.64 -10.13 12.76
N THR A 440 -12.70 -10.93 12.76
CA THR A 440 -12.76 -12.22 13.48
C THR A 440 -11.77 -13.21 12.89
N ARG A 441 -11.65 -13.29 11.55
CA ARG A 441 -10.68 -14.15 10.86
C ARG A 441 -9.23 -13.75 11.17
N ILE A 442 -8.90 -12.46 11.06
CA ILE A 442 -7.57 -11.95 11.40
C ILE A 442 -7.22 -12.26 12.87
N ARG A 443 -8.20 -12.12 13.77
CA ARG A 443 -8.04 -12.50 15.19
C ARG A 443 -7.77 -13.97 15.39
N GLN A 444 -8.54 -14.84 14.74
CA GLN A 444 -8.35 -16.28 14.81
C GLN A 444 -7.02 -16.73 14.21
N TRP A 445 -6.53 -16.08 13.15
CA TRP A 445 -5.24 -16.40 12.55
C TRP A 445 -4.06 -16.01 13.45
N LEU A 446 -4.14 -14.84 14.10
CA LEU A 446 -3.07 -14.35 14.96
C LEU A 446 -3.07 -14.99 16.36
N VAL A 447 -4.25 -15.19 16.94
CA VAL A 447 -4.44 -15.73 18.29
C VAL A 447 -5.54 -16.81 18.25
N PRO A 448 -5.22 -18.02 17.75
CA PRO A 448 -6.19 -19.11 17.66
C PRO A 448 -6.59 -19.63 19.06
N GLU A 449 -7.72 -20.33 19.13
CA GLU A 449 -8.24 -20.85 20.41
C GLU A 449 -7.37 -21.96 21.01
N ASP A 450 -6.66 -22.70 20.17
CA ASP A 450 -5.71 -23.77 20.53
C ASP A 450 -4.26 -23.26 20.66
N LEU A 451 -4.05 -21.94 20.76
CA LEU A 451 -2.73 -21.35 20.95
C LEU A 451 -2.01 -21.93 22.17
N ASP A 452 -0.76 -22.37 21.95
CA ASP A 452 0.13 -22.78 23.01
C ASP A 452 0.56 -21.57 23.87
N ARG A 453 0.09 -21.58 25.13
CA ARG A 453 0.32 -20.56 26.16
C ARG A 453 1.25 -21.05 27.29
N THR A 454 2.00 -22.15 27.08
CA THR A 454 2.95 -22.69 28.07
C THR A 454 4.23 -21.86 28.19
N HIS A 455 4.57 -21.12 27.14
CA HIS A 455 5.73 -20.23 27.08
C HIS A 455 5.32 -18.78 26.84
N PRO A 456 6.18 -17.80 27.21
CA PRO A 456 5.89 -16.40 26.98
C PRO A 456 5.63 -16.10 25.49
N LEU A 457 4.56 -15.36 25.23
CA LEU A 457 4.04 -15.15 23.86
C LEU A 457 5.02 -14.34 23.00
N GLU A 458 5.76 -13.42 23.61
CA GLU A 458 6.76 -12.56 22.97
C GLU A 458 8.02 -13.32 22.54
N LYS A 459 8.26 -14.55 23.05
CA LYS A 459 9.40 -15.39 22.64
C LYS A 459 9.10 -16.28 21.43
N ARG A 460 7.87 -16.25 20.92
CA ARG A 460 7.49 -17.07 19.77
C ARG A 460 8.18 -16.59 18.49
N ALA A 461 8.54 -17.53 17.62
CA ALA A 461 9.19 -17.23 16.35
C ALA A 461 8.20 -16.84 15.23
N ASP A 462 6.89 -16.95 15.48
CA ASP A 462 5.80 -16.67 14.54
C ASP A 462 5.40 -15.19 14.52
N LEU A 463 4.42 -14.85 13.68
CA LEU A 463 3.90 -13.50 13.55
C LEU A 463 3.44 -12.91 14.89
N LEU A 464 2.76 -13.70 15.74
CA LEU A 464 2.32 -13.25 17.06
C LEU A 464 3.50 -12.76 17.91
N GLY A 465 4.54 -13.58 18.05
CA GLY A 465 5.72 -13.18 18.82
C GLY A 465 6.40 -11.93 18.26
N ARG A 466 6.54 -11.84 16.93
CA ARG A 466 7.11 -10.65 16.27
C ARG A 466 6.29 -9.39 16.52
N CYS A 467 4.96 -9.47 16.43
CA CYS A 467 4.06 -8.35 16.72
C CYS A 467 4.20 -7.86 18.17
N LEU A 468 4.30 -8.78 19.14
CA LEU A 468 4.46 -8.43 20.55
C LEU A 468 5.82 -7.80 20.84
N ARG A 469 6.91 -8.32 20.26
CA ARG A 469 8.24 -7.69 20.38
C ARG A 469 8.27 -6.29 19.78
N LEU A 470 7.58 -6.07 18.66
CA LEU A 470 7.42 -4.75 18.05
C LEU A 470 6.66 -3.74 18.95
N LEU A 471 5.88 -4.17 19.94
CA LEU A 471 5.28 -3.23 20.91
C LEU A 471 6.32 -2.66 21.90
N ALA A 472 7.47 -3.33 22.04
CA ALA A 472 8.54 -2.93 22.96
C ALA A 472 9.69 -2.16 22.29
N THR A 473 9.75 -2.11 20.95
CA THR A 473 10.80 -1.41 20.18
C THR A 473 10.96 0.06 20.56
N VAL A 474 12.21 0.53 20.47
CA VAL A 474 12.61 1.94 20.63
C VAL A 474 12.92 2.58 19.28
N TYR A 475 13.49 1.83 18.32
CA TYR A 475 13.90 2.40 17.02
C TYR A 475 12.76 2.55 16.01
N HIS A 476 11.68 1.76 16.15
CA HIS A 476 10.57 1.72 15.21
C HIS A 476 9.27 2.23 15.83
N SER A 477 9.28 3.49 16.30
CA SER A 477 8.18 4.06 17.08
C SER A 477 6.87 4.14 16.28
N ARG A 478 6.92 4.48 14.98
CA ARG A 478 5.70 4.55 14.16
C ARG A 478 5.12 3.17 13.92
N LEU A 479 5.96 2.16 13.68
CA LEU A 479 5.51 0.79 13.54
C LEU A 479 4.94 0.24 14.85
N LYS A 480 5.57 0.54 15.98
CA LYS A 480 5.06 0.20 17.32
C LYS A 480 3.65 0.72 17.53
N ASP A 481 3.42 2.00 17.29
CA ASP A 481 2.10 2.61 17.48
C ASP A 481 1.09 2.00 16.50
N SER A 482 1.46 1.87 15.23
CA SER A 482 0.61 1.27 14.20
C SER A 482 0.24 -0.18 14.51
N MET A 483 1.20 -0.98 15.00
CA MET A 483 1.00 -2.37 15.40
C MET A 483 0.06 -2.46 16.59
N GLY A 484 0.23 -1.59 17.59
CA GLY A 484 -0.68 -1.47 18.72
C GLY A 484 -2.11 -1.14 18.29
N GLU A 485 -2.30 -0.19 17.36
CA GLU A 485 -3.62 0.13 16.81
C GLU A 485 -4.25 -1.04 16.07
N MET A 486 -3.45 -1.81 15.31
CA MET A 486 -3.94 -3.02 14.62
C MET A 486 -4.44 -4.06 15.62
N LEU A 487 -3.67 -4.34 16.68
CA LEU A 487 -4.04 -5.27 17.75
C LEU A 487 -5.27 -4.78 18.53
N TYR A 488 -5.39 -3.47 18.74
CA TYR A 488 -6.54 -2.87 19.40
C TYR A 488 -7.81 -2.94 18.54
N ALA A 489 -7.69 -2.65 17.24
CA ALA A 489 -8.79 -2.71 16.28
C ALA A 489 -9.35 -4.14 16.14
N MET A 490 -8.48 -5.15 16.08
CA MET A 490 -8.90 -6.54 16.08
C MET A 490 -9.52 -6.98 17.42
N CYS A 491 -9.35 -6.24 18.52
CA CYS A 491 -9.95 -6.51 19.82
C CYS A 491 -11.12 -5.55 20.14
N ASP A 492 -11.88 -5.18 19.09
CA ASP A 492 -13.08 -4.33 19.20
C ASP A 492 -12.82 -2.97 19.86
N SER A 493 -11.59 -2.48 19.73
CA SER A 493 -11.13 -1.25 20.38
C SER A 493 -11.42 -1.26 21.89
N ASN A 494 -11.19 -2.40 22.54
CA ASN A 494 -11.43 -2.61 23.95
C ASN A 494 -10.16 -3.09 24.68
N ALA A 495 -9.74 -2.34 25.71
CA ALA A 495 -8.53 -2.64 26.48
C ALA A 495 -8.61 -3.96 27.25
N THR A 496 -9.79 -4.33 27.77
CA THR A 496 -10.00 -5.58 28.49
C THR A 496 -9.89 -6.78 27.55
N THR A 497 -10.48 -6.69 26.36
CA THR A 497 -10.37 -7.72 25.32
C THR A 497 -8.92 -7.88 24.86
N LEU A 498 -8.21 -6.77 24.63
CA LEU A 498 -6.80 -6.77 24.25
C LEU A 498 -5.93 -7.46 25.32
N ALA A 499 -6.06 -7.04 26.58
CA ALA A 499 -5.32 -7.62 27.70
C ALA A 499 -5.67 -9.12 27.90
N GLY A 500 -6.92 -9.51 27.66
CA GLY A 500 -7.33 -10.91 27.75
C GLY A 500 -6.68 -11.82 26.69
N TYR A 501 -6.52 -11.34 25.46
CA TYR A 501 -5.87 -12.13 24.41
C TYR A 501 -4.35 -12.18 24.55
N PHE A 502 -3.70 -11.05 24.85
CA PHE A 502 -2.25 -10.91 24.77
C PHE A 502 -1.54 -10.85 26.13
N GLY A 503 -2.27 -10.73 27.23
CA GLY A 503 -1.72 -10.44 28.56
C GLY A 503 -1.41 -8.95 28.71
N TYR A 504 -1.85 -8.34 29.83
CA TYR A 504 -1.64 -6.92 30.09
C TYR A 504 -0.17 -6.51 30.01
N GLY A 505 0.78 -7.32 30.49
CA GLY A 505 2.21 -7.01 30.47
C GLY A 505 2.75 -6.75 29.06
N ASN A 506 2.29 -7.51 28.07
CA ASN A 506 2.75 -7.37 26.68
C ASN A 506 2.20 -6.12 25.99
N VAL A 507 1.02 -5.64 26.41
CA VAL A 507 0.33 -4.50 25.79
C VAL A 507 0.31 -3.24 26.67
N ALA A 508 0.89 -3.29 27.87
CA ALA A 508 0.83 -2.23 28.87
C ALA A 508 1.37 -0.90 28.35
N GLY A 509 2.49 -0.91 27.62
CA GLY A 509 3.07 0.30 27.04
C GLY A 509 2.13 1.00 26.05
N PHE A 510 1.44 0.23 25.20
CA PHE A 510 0.44 0.76 24.28
C PHE A 510 -0.81 1.26 25.01
N LEU A 511 -1.33 0.47 25.96
CA LEU A 511 -2.51 0.84 26.75
C LEU A 511 -2.28 2.10 27.61
N PHE A 512 -1.07 2.28 28.12
CA PHE A 512 -0.67 3.48 28.83
C PHE A 512 -0.77 4.72 27.93
N HIS A 513 -0.30 4.64 26.68
CA HIS A 513 -0.45 5.73 25.70
C HIS A 513 -1.92 6.00 25.34
N LYS A 514 -2.79 4.98 25.38
CA LYS A 514 -4.25 5.12 25.23
C LYS A 514 -4.96 5.68 26.48
N GLY A 515 -4.25 5.96 27.56
CA GLY A 515 -4.81 6.49 28.82
C GLY A 515 -5.31 5.42 29.80
N VAL A 516 -5.02 4.14 29.55
CA VAL A 516 -5.36 3.02 30.45
C VAL A 516 -4.17 2.72 31.34
N VAL A 517 -4.18 3.29 32.55
CA VAL A 517 -3.03 3.29 33.48
C VAL A 517 -2.94 2.01 34.33
N SER A 518 -4.05 1.27 34.47
CA SER A 518 -4.11 0.05 35.30
C SER A 518 -4.63 -1.13 34.49
N ALA A 519 -4.25 -2.35 34.92
CA ALA A 519 -4.77 -3.59 34.35
C ALA A 519 -6.31 -3.57 34.38
N PRO A 520 -6.99 -3.73 33.22
CA PRO A 520 -8.45 -3.80 33.20
C PRO A 520 -8.95 -4.98 34.04
N PRO A 521 -10.11 -4.85 34.72
CA PRO A 521 -10.66 -5.95 35.49
C PRO A 521 -10.98 -7.14 34.58
N VAL A 522 -10.67 -8.35 35.06
CA VAL A 522 -11.03 -9.60 34.37
C VAL A 522 -12.54 -9.69 34.35
N SER A 523 -13.15 -9.51 33.18
CA SER A 523 -14.61 -9.55 33.01
C SER A 523 -14.98 -10.74 32.14
N ALA A 524 -15.95 -11.55 32.57
CA ALA A 524 -16.46 -12.66 31.77
C ALA A 524 -17.09 -12.22 30.42
N THR A 525 -17.31 -10.92 30.23
CA THR A 525 -17.85 -10.31 29.00
C THR A 525 -16.77 -9.83 28.01
N SER A 526 -15.48 -10.04 28.30
CA SER A 526 -14.38 -9.49 27.48
C SER A 526 -14.19 -10.17 26.12
N GLY A 527 -14.94 -11.22 25.79
CA GLY A 527 -14.83 -11.97 24.53
C GLY A 527 -13.54 -12.80 24.38
N ALA A 528 -12.50 -12.50 25.15
CA ALA A 528 -11.27 -13.28 25.24
C ALA A 528 -11.46 -14.57 26.08
N PRO A 529 -10.82 -15.69 25.69
CA PRO A 529 -10.96 -16.96 26.40
C PRO A 529 -10.30 -16.90 27.80
N PRO A 530 -11.01 -17.24 28.90
CA PRO A 530 -10.45 -17.27 30.24
C PRO A 530 -9.58 -18.51 30.52
N THR A 531 -9.75 -19.56 29.70
CA THR A 531 -9.03 -20.82 29.80
C THR A 531 -8.51 -21.23 28.43
N THR A 532 -7.42 -22.01 28.40
CA THR A 532 -6.96 -22.68 27.17
C THR A 532 -7.99 -23.67 26.65
N ALA A 533 -7.81 -24.15 25.41
CA ALA A 533 -8.60 -25.27 24.87
C ALA A 533 -8.52 -26.56 25.74
N SER A 534 -7.43 -26.72 26.50
CA SER A 534 -7.25 -27.80 27.48
C SER A 534 -7.88 -27.52 28.86
N GLY A 535 -8.55 -26.38 29.03
CA GLY A 535 -9.23 -25.99 30.27
C GLY A 535 -8.34 -25.39 31.35
N LEU A 536 -7.08 -25.05 31.04
CA LEU A 536 -6.15 -24.45 32.00
C LEU A 536 -6.40 -22.94 32.12
N PRO A 537 -6.44 -22.35 33.34
CA PRO A 537 -6.65 -20.92 33.52
C PRO A 537 -5.51 -20.10 32.90
N ILE A 538 -5.87 -19.00 32.25
CA ILE A 538 -4.92 -18.07 31.63
C ILE A 538 -4.71 -16.88 32.57
N ASN A 539 -3.45 -16.56 32.86
CA ASN A 539 -3.11 -15.39 33.66
C ASN A 539 -3.33 -14.11 32.82
N PRO A 540 -4.17 -13.16 33.25
CA PRO A 540 -4.50 -11.96 32.49
C PRO A 540 -3.35 -10.95 32.38
N ILE A 541 -2.29 -11.09 33.18
CA ILE A 541 -1.10 -10.23 33.12
C ILE A 541 -0.12 -10.77 32.08
N THR A 542 0.22 -12.06 32.14
CA THR A 542 1.25 -12.64 31.25
C THR A 542 0.67 -13.18 29.95
N GLY A 543 -0.62 -13.50 29.90
CA GLY A 543 -1.25 -14.19 28.78
C GLY A 543 -0.85 -15.66 28.66
N THR A 544 -0.14 -16.21 29.66
CA THR A 544 0.30 -17.61 29.71
C THR A 544 -0.60 -18.44 30.62
N VAL A 545 -0.46 -19.76 30.57
CA VAL A 545 -1.09 -20.65 31.55
C VAL A 545 -0.65 -20.23 32.96
N GLU A 546 -1.61 -20.15 33.86
CA GLU A 546 -1.35 -19.93 35.27
C GLU A 546 -0.71 -21.19 35.85
N HIS A 547 0.60 -21.14 36.07
CA HIS A 547 1.27 -22.15 36.86
C HIS A 547 0.91 -21.89 38.33
N PRO A 548 0.54 -22.93 39.11
CA PRO A 548 0.44 -22.80 40.55
C PRO A 548 1.73 -22.15 41.03
N SER A 549 1.64 -21.05 41.78
CA SER A 549 2.80 -20.51 42.46
C SER A 549 3.41 -21.67 43.22
N GLU A 550 4.62 -22.09 42.85
CA GLU A 550 5.41 -22.94 43.73
C GLU A 550 5.41 -22.20 45.06
N ASN A 551 4.83 -22.82 46.10
CA ASN A 551 5.04 -22.33 47.45
C ASN A 551 6.55 -22.46 47.64
N ILE A 552 7.25 -21.37 47.39
CA ILE A 552 8.64 -21.24 47.78
C ILE A 552 8.53 -21.28 49.30
N ASP A 553 8.74 -22.47 49.87
CA ASP A 553 9.00 -22.66 51.30
C ASP A 553 10.34 -21.97 51.57
N MET A 554 10.34 -20.63 51.52
CA MET A 554 11.42 -19.82 52.02
C MET A 554 11.43 -20.03 53.53
N THR A 555 12.57 -20.46 54.03
CA THR A 555 12.84 -20.43 55.47
C THR A 555 12.62 -19.02 55.99
N ASP A 556 12.27 -18.86 57.27
CA ASP A 556 12.01 -17.53 57.83
C ASP A 556 13.24 -16.60 57.73
N GLU A 557 14.44 -17.19 57.72
CA GLU A 557 15.72 -16.49 57.47
C GLU A 557 15.85 -15.97 56.03
N GLU A 558 15.42 -16.74 55.03
CA GLU A 558 15.41 -16.30 53.62
C GLU A 558 14.36 -15.21 53.37
N LYS A 559 13.20 -15.30 54.06
CA LYS A 559 12.19 -14.22 54.01
C LYS A 559 12.72 -12.92 54.59
N GLU A 560 13.44 -12.98 55.70
CA GLU A 560 14.03 -11.81 56.34
C GLU A 560 15.09 -11.18 55.41
N HIS A 561 15.90 -12.00 54.75
CA HIS A 561 16.91 -11.51 53.82
C HIS A 561 16.33 -10.89 52.52
N GLU A 562 15.28 -11.47 51.95
CA GLU A 562 14.56 -10.86 50.82
C GLU A 562 13.81 -9.57 51.24
N ALA A 563 13.29 -9.52 52.47
CA ALA A 563 12.70 -8.30 53.04
C ALA A 563 13.74 -7.19 53.21
N GLU A 564 14.98 -7.51 53.63
CA GLU A 564 16.09 -6.56 53.68
C GLU A 564 16.45 -6.03 52.29
N LYS A 565 16.51 -6.89 51.27
CA LYS A 565 16.75 -6.45 49.88
C LYS A 565 15.64 -5.52 49.39
N LEU A 566 14.38 -5.84 49.67
CA LEU A 566 13.24 -5.00 49.33
C LEU A 566 13.28 -3.65 50.07
N PHE A 567 13.70 -3.64 51.33
CA PHE A 567 13.88 -2.41 52.11
C PHE A 567 14.90 -1.46 51.44
N VAL A 568 16.05 -2.00 51.03
CA VAL A 568 17.07 -1.24 50.31
C VAL A 568 16.52 -0.74 48.97
N LEU A 569 15.72 -1.55 48.27
CA LEU A 569 15.12 -1.15 47.00
C LEU A 569 14.12 0.01 47.16
N PHE A 570 13.24 -0.05 48.17
CA PHE A 570 12.28 1.03 48.46
C PHE A 570 12.96 2.31 48.93
N ASP A 571 14.00 2.23 49.77
CA ASP A 571 14.80 3.40 50.18
C ASP A 571 15.52 4.02 48.97
N ARG A 572 16.02 3.20 48.04
CA ARG A 572 16.66 3.68 46.81
C ARG A 572 15.65 4.33 45.85
N LEU A 573 14.46 3.77 45.70
CA LEU A 573 13.36 4.32 44.89
C LEU A 573 12.82 5.64 45.46
N GLU A 574 12.78 5.78 46.78
CA GLU A 574 12.44 7.04 47.45
C GLU A 574 13.53 8.10 47.19
N LYS A 575 14.81 7.72 47.31
CA LYS A 575 15.95 8.62 47.05
C LYS A 575 16.09 9.06 45.60
N THR A 576 15.71 8.22 44.64
CA THR A 576 15.69 8.59 43.20
C THR A 576 14.45 9.39 42.81
N GLY A 577 13.51 9.62 43.74
CA GLY A 577 12.29 10.40 43.51
C GLY A 577 11.22 9.68 42.69
N ALA A 578 11.42 8.40 42.37
CA ALA A 578 10.46 7.57 41.64
C ALA A 578 9.24 7.19 42.49
N LEU A 579 9.34 7.31 43.82
CA LEU A 579 8.26 6.99 44.75
C LEU A 579 8.13 8.07 45.84
N PRO A 580 6.95 8.69 46.04
CA PRO A 580 6.73 9.66 47.10
C PRO A 580 6.90 9.04 48.49
N PRO A 581 7.50 9.74 49.48
CA PRO A 581 7.72 9.21 50.83
C PRO A 581 6.44 8.74 51.55
N SER A 582 5.28 9.28 51.18
CA SER A 582 3.97 8.91 51.73
C SER A 582 3.37 7.64 51.13
N GLN A 583 3.84 7.20 49.97
CA GLN A 583 3.41 5.98 49.29
C GLN A 583 4.37 4.81 49.49
N ASN A 584 5.48 5.04 50.22
CA ASN A 584 6.44 4.00 50.54
C ASN A 584 5.76 2.92 51.43
N PRO A 585 5.59 1.68 50.92
CA PRO A 585 4.89 0.61 51.64
C PRO A 585 5.54 0.31 53.00
N TYR A 586 6.87 0.46 53.08
CA TYR A 586 7.62 0.20 54.29
C TYR A 586 7.37 1.26 55.37
N ARG A 587 7.38 2.56 55.02
CA ARG A 587 7.06 3.62 55.99
C ARG A 587 5.64 3.50 56.49
N LYS A 588 4.71 3.07 55.63
CA LYS A 588 3.32 2.83 56.00
C LYS A 588 3.21 1.64 56.96
N ALA A 589 3.92 0.55 56.72
CA ALA A 589 3.97 -0.60 57.63
C ALA A 589 4.60 -0.25 59.00
N PHE A 590 5.63 0.59 59.00
CA PHE A 590 6.27 1.11 60.21
C PHE A 590 5.34 2.04 61.00
N GLN A 591 4.60 2.93 60.32
CA GLN A 591 3.62 3.82 60.95
C GLN A 591 2.38 3.07 61.48
N GLU A 592 1.98 1.98 60.81
CA GLU A 592 0.86 1.13 61.23
C GLU A 592 1.23 0.14 62.34
N GLY A 593 2.49 0.10 62.80
CA GLY A 593 2.93 -0.76 63.91
C GLY A 593 2.89 -2.25 63.62
N LYS A 594 2.93 -2.65 62.34
CA LYS A 594 2.83 -4.06 61.89
C LYS A 594 4.17 -4.81 61.86
N MET A 595 5.24 -4.20 62.38
CA MET A 595 6.57 -4.82 62.54
C MET A 595 6.87 -5.06 64.02
N GLY A 596 6.10 -5.95 64.65
CA GLY A 596 6.29 -6.40 66.02
C GLY A 596 6.13 -7.90 66.13
#